data_AF-A0A496BDX7-F1
#
_entry.id   AF-A0A496BDX7-F1
#
_cell.length_a   1.000
_cell.length_b   1.000
_cell.length_c   1.000
_cell.angle_alpha   90.00
_cell.angle_beta   90.00
_cell.angle_gamma   90.00
#
_symmetry.space_group_name_H-M   'P 1'
#
loop_
_entity.id
_entity.type
_entity.pdbx_description
1 polymer ?
#
loop_
_entity_poly.entity_id
_entity_poly.type
_entity_poly.pdbx_seq_one_letter_code
_entity_poly.pdbx_strand_id
1 'polypeptide(L)'
;MPNESIQSFVKVNPLVGLPVKTLRLYNALEVFKKKYRSSEEPEWFSIPQRDPLLQKIGFSKTEIETGIKELKRANLLQIREEDDTCWYCLK
;
A
#
# COMPACT_ATOMS: atom_id res chain seq x y z
N MET A 1 29.01 9.95 -31.36
CA MET A 1 27.65 9.88 -30.75
C MET A 1 26.75 9.14 -31.72
N PRO A 2 26.26 7.95 -31.35
CA PRO A 2 24.80 7.78 -31.39
C PRO A 2 24.23 6.74 -30.38
N ASN A 3 22.89 6.78 -30.25
CA ASN A 3 21.97 5.80 -29.64
C ASN A 3 21.60 5.95 -28.16
N GLU A 4 20.97 7.07 -27.81
CA GLU A 4 20.04 7.17 -26.65
C GLU A 4 18.63 6.72 -27.06
N SER A 5 18.49 5.47 -27.47
CA SER A 5 17.18 4.92 -27.83
C SER A 5 17.08 3.52 -27.26
N ILE A 6 15.98 3.25 -26.56
CA ILE A 6 15.64 2.01 -25.85
C ILE A 6 16.01 2.02 -24.35
N GLN A 7 15.45 2.94 -23.57
CA GLN A 7 15.12 2.67 -22.16
C GLN A 7 13.72 3.20 -21.81
N SER A 8 12.75 3.03 -22.72
CA SER A 8 11.35 2.89 -22.30
C SER A 8 11.21 1.50 -21.70
N PHE A 9 11.70 1.33 -20.47
CA PHE A 9 11.29 0.22 -19.64
C PHE A 9 9.77 0.31 -19.57
N VAL A 10 9.11 -0.70 -20.15
CA VAL A 10 7.70 -0.99 -19.94
C VAL A 10 7.43 -0.70 -18.47
N LYS A 11 6.53 0.25 -18.19
CA LYS A 11 5.99 0.45 -16.84
C LYS A 11 5.29 -0.87 -16.49
N VAL A 12 6.06 -1.86 -16.05
CA VAL A 12 5.53 -3.13 -15.57
C VAL A 12 4.63 -2.72 -14.43
N ASN A 13 3.34 -3.02 -14.58
CA ASN A 13 2.38 -2.69 -13.53
C ASN A 13 2.94 -3.28 -12.22
N PRO A 14 3.23 -2.45 -11.21
CA PRO A 14 3.92 -2.89 -9.99
C PRO A 14 3.10 -3.91 -9.18
N LEU A 15 1.82 -4.09 -9.53
CA LEU A 15 0.94 -5.11 -8.98
C LEU A 15 1.10 -6.49 -9.66
N VAL A 16 1.75 -6.56 -10.83
CA VAL A 16 1.95 -7.82 -11.56
C VAL A 16 3.00 -8.67 -10.85
N GLY A 17 2.61 -9.89 -10.48
CA GLY A 17 3.48 -10.84 -9.77
C GLY A 17 3.31 -10.86 -8.25
N LEU A 18 2.48 -9.97 -7.68
CA LEU A 18 2.15 -10.02 -6.26
C LEU A 18 1.17 -11.15 -5.94
N PRO A 19 1.29 -11.76 -4.74
CA PRO A 19 0.29 -12.71 -4.26
C PRO A 19 -1.11 -12.12 -4.26
N VAL A 20 -2.11 -12.95 -4.60
CA VAL A 20 -3.53 -12.54 -4.64
C VAL A 20 -3.98 -11.90 -3.32
N LYS A 21 -3.48 -12.42 -2.19
CA LYS A 21 -3.76 -11.86 -0.85
C LYS A 21 -3.22 -10.44 -0.70
N THR A 22 -2.03 -10.17 -1.21
CA THR A 22 -1.40 -8.85 -1.17
C THR A 22 -2.09 -7.85 -2.08
N LEU A 23 -2.58 -8.30 -3.24
CA LEU A 23 -3.45 -7.48 -4.11
C LEU A 23 -4.77 -7.13 -3.43
N ARG A 24 -5.39 -8.09 -2.73
CA ARG A 24 -6.61 -7.84 -1.95
C ARG A 24 -6.36 -6.86 -0.79
N LEU A 25 -5.21 -6.97 -0.12
CA LEU A 25 -4.80 -6.01 0.90
C LEU A 25 -4.58 -4.62 0.30
N TYR A 26 -3.90 -4.51 -0.85
CA TYR A 26 -3.72 -3.24 -1.55
C TYR A 26 -5.05 -2.56 -1.87
N ASN A 27 -6.00 -3.32 -2.45
CA ASN A 27 -7.34 -2.81 -2.73
C ASN A 27 -8.10 -2.40 -1.47
N ALA A 28 -7.90 -3.10 -0.34
CA ALA A 28 -8.47 -2.69 0.93
C ALA A 28 -7.85 -1.38 1.44
N LEU A 29 -6.53 -1.23 1.35
CA LEU A 29 -5.81 0.00 1.70
C LEU A 29 -6.28 1.19 0.84
N GLU A 30 -6.58 0.99 -0.45
CA GLU A 30 -7.17 2.02 -1.31
C GLU A 30 -8.54 2.51 -0.80
N VAL A 31 -9.38 1.60 -0.30
CA VAL A 31 -10.66 1.96 0.32
C VAL A 31 -10.42 2.75 1.62
N PHE A 32 -9.44 2.35 2.43
CA PHE A 32 -9.08 3.06 3.65
C PHE A 32 -8.53 4.47 3.36
N LYS A 33 -7.68 4.61 2.34
CA LYS A 33 -7.13 5.90 1.89
C LYS A 33 -8.23 6.91 1.58
N LYS A 34 -9.33 6.47 0.95
CA LYS A 34 -10.48 7.33 0.66
C LYS A 34 -11.24 7.79 1.92
N LYS A 35 -11.21 7.00 2.99
CA LYS A 35 -11.98 7.24 4.22
C LYS A 35 -11.19 7.99 5.29
N TYR A 36 -9.91 7.69 5.42
CA TYR A 36 -9.03 8.16 6.51
C TYR A 36 -7.86 9.00 6.02
N ARG A 37 -8.05 9.65 4.87
CA ARG A 37 -7.09 10.57 4.28
C ARG A 37 -6.71 11.65 5.30
N SER A 38 -5.43 11.98 5.41
CA SER A 38 -5.01 13.17 6.14
C SER A 38 -5.57 14.42 5.46
N SER A 39 -6.05 15.36 6.27
CA SER A 39 -6.48 16.67 5.79
C SER A 39 -5.31 17.53 5.30
N GLU A 40 -4.14 17.35 5.92
CA GLU A 40 -2.93 18.14 5.62
C GLU A 40 -2.11 17.52 4.48
N GLU A 41 -2.01 16.19 4.47
CA GLU A 41 -1.22 15.45 3.49
C GLU A 41 -2.07 14.40 2.78
N PRO A 42 -2.73 14.75 1.66
CA PRO A 42 -3.73 13.90 1.04
C PRO A 42 -3.18 12.55 0.53
N GLU A 43 -1.88 12.37 0.41
CA GLU A 43 -1.30 11.08 0.00
C GLU A 43 -1.24 10.06 1.15
N TRP A 44 -1.26 10.56 2.38
CA TRP A 44 -1.17 9.80 3.60
C TRP A 44 -2.54 9.55 4.23
N PHE A 45 -2.68 8.40 4.87
CA PHE A 45 -3.86 8.03 5.64
C PHE A 45 -3.44 7.16 6.83
N SER A 46 -4.18 7.24 7.94
CA SER A 46 -3.96 6.40 9.11
C SER A 46 -5.16 5.48 9.29
N ILE A 47 -4.91 4.18 9.46
CA ILE A 47 -6.01 3.24 9.74
C ILE A 47 -6.06 3.05 11.25
N PRO A 48 -7.21 3.31 11.91
CA PRO A 48 -7.35 2.97 13.32
C PRO A 48 -7.20 1.45 13.48
N GLN A 49 -6.32 1.01 14.40
CA GLN A 49 -6.05 -0.42 14.64
C GLN A 49 -7.30 -1.28 14.89
N ARG A 50 -8.41 -0.64 15.29
CA ARG A 50 -9.71 -1.28 15.59
C ARG A 50 -10.77 -1.04 14.52
N ASP A 51 -10.38 -0.70 13.29
CA ASP A 51 -11.37 -0.45 12.25
C ASP A 51 -12.23 -1.69 11.96
N PRO A 52 -13.57 -1.60 12.02
CA PRO A 52 -14.46 -2.72 11.70
C PRO A 52 -14.26 -3.27 10.28
N LEU A 53 -13.80 -2.44 9.33
CA LEU A 53 -13.48 -2.89 7.98
C LEU A 53 -12.23 -3.78 7.98
N LEU A 54 -11.23 -3.53 8.84
CA LEU A 54 -10.08 -4.45 8.99
C LEU A 54 -10.55 -5.86 9.37
N GLN A 55 -11.55 -5.96 10.24
CA GLN A 55 -12.16 -7.24 10.61
C GLN A 55 -12.96 -7.86 9.45
N LYS A 56 -13.65 -7.04 8.64
CA LYS A 56 -14.45 -7.51 7.49
C LYS A 56 -13.62 -8.03 6.32
N ILE A 57 -12.37 -7.58 6.17
CA ILE A 57 -11.52 -8.03 5.06
C ILE A 57 -11.04 -9.48 5.28
N GLY A 58 -11.20 -10.02 6.49
CA GLY A 58 -10.98 -11.44 6.76
C GLY A 58 -9.50 -11.84 6.72
N PHE A 59 -8.59 -10.88 6.87
CA PHE A 59 -7.17 -11.16 7.03
C PHE A 59 -6.84 -11.40 8.50
N SER A 60 -6.06 -12.44 8.75
CA SER A 60 -5.36 -12.60 10.03
C SER A 60 -4.27 -11.53 10.18
N LYS A 61 -3.86 -11.25 11.42
CA LYS A 61 -2.77 -10.32 11.72
C LYS A 61 -1.50 -10.64 10.90
N THR A 62 -1.12 -11.91 10.84
CA THR A 62 0.06 -12.38 10.10
C THR A 62 -0.06 -12.13 8.60
N GLU A 63 -1.25 -12.28 8.02
CA GLU A 63 -1.48 -11.99 6.60
C GLU A 63 -1.40 -10.49 6.30
N ILE A 64 -1.91 -9.64 7.19
CA ILE A 64 -1.75 -8.18 7.08
C ILE A 64 -0.27 -7.81 7.13
N GLU A 65 0.46 -8.33 8.11
CA GLU A 65 1.90 -8.06 8.25
C GLU A 65 2.71 -8.54 7.05
N THR A 66 2.38 -9.72 6.52
CA THR A 66 3.03 -10.28 5.32
C THR A 66 2.73 -9.43 4.10
N GLY A 67 1.45 -9.10 3.86
CA GLY A 67 1.05 -8.28 2.74
C GLY A 67 1.65 -6.86 2.80
N ILE A 68 1.72 -6.24 3.99
CA ILE A 68 2.41 -4.97 4.18
C ILE A 68 3.89 -5.06 3.79
N LYS A 69 4.59 -6.12 4.25
CA LYS A 69 6.01 -6.33 3.89
C LYS A 69 6.20 -6.48 2.39
N GLU A 70 5.31 -7.21 1.73
CA GLU A 70 5.36 -7.39 0.27
C GLU A 70 5.08 -6.10 -0.49
N LEU A 71 4.09 -5.31 -0.08
CA LEU A 71 3.81 -4.00 -0.67
C LEU A 71 4.97 -3.02 -0.47
N LYS A 72 5.63 -3.03 0.69
CA LYS A 72 6.85 -2.24 0.92
C LYS A 72 7.99 -2.67 -0.01
N ARG A 73 8.21 -3.98 -0.16
CA ARG A 73 9.25 -4.53 -1.06
C ARG A 73 8.98 -4.19 -2.52
N ALA A 74 7.72 -4.17 -2.93
CA ALA A 74 7.31 -3.75 -4.27
C ALA A 74 7.31 -2.21 -4.45
N ASN A 75 7.72 -1.44 -3.45
CA ASN A 75 7.69 0.03 -3.44
C ASN A 75 6.28 0.60 -3.74
N LEU A 76 5.24 -0.12 -3.32
CA LEU A 76 3.83 0.27 -3.46
C LEU A 76 3.26 0.89 -2.19
N LEU A 77 3.90 0.67 -1.05
CA LEU A 77 3.47 1.16 0.25
C LEU A 77 4.65 1.78 0.98
N GLN A 78 4.47 3.02 1.43
CA GLN A 78 5.30 3.68 2.42
C GLN A 78 4.56 3.72 3.75
N ILE A 79 5.32 3.58 4.84
CA ILE A 79 4.80 3.66 6.21
C ILE A 79 5.70 4.61 6.97
N ARG A 80 5.09 5.56 7.68
CA ARG A 80 5.76 6.37 8.70
C ARG A 80 5.02 6.17 10.02
N GLU A 81 5.75 6.24 11.12
CA GLU A 81 5.21 6.12 12.47
C GLU A 81 5.50 7.44 13.18
N GLU A 82 4.44 8.12 13.61
CA GLU A 82 4.48 9.43 14.25
C GLU A 82 3.53 9.38 15.45
N ASP A 83 4.01 9.68 16.66
CA ASP A 83 3.20 9.75 17.89
C ASP A 83 2.25 8.55 18.09
N ASP A 84 2.81 7.32 18.06
CA ASP A 84 2.07 6.05 18.15
C ASP A 84 1.02 5.82 17.05
N THR A 85 1.03 6.64 16.00
CA THR A 85 0.15 6.55 14.84
C THR A 85 0.91 6.06 13.61
N CYS A 86 0.48 4.92 13.07
CA CYS A 86 0.97 4.44 11.79
C CYS A 86 0.23 5.12 10.64
N TRP A 87 1.01 5.82 9.82
CA TRP A 87 0.56 6.45 8.59
C TRP A 87 1.03 5.64 7.39
N TYR A 88 0.15 5.51 6.42
CA TYR A 88 0.32 4.71 5.21
C TYR A 88 0.21 5.62 3.98
N CYS A 89 1.06 5.40 2.99
CA CYS A 89 1.00 6.06 1.69
C CYS A 89 1.12 5.02 0.58
N LEU A 90 0.07 4.91 -0.24
CA LEU A 90 0.04 4.05 -1.42
C LEU A 90 0.53 4.82 -2.64
N LYS A 91 1.44 4.20 -3.43
CA LYS A 91 2.05 4.77 -4.63
C LYS A 91 1.40 4.31 -5.93
#